data_AF-A0A4Z0A9Y3-F1
#
_entry.id   AF-A0A4Z0A9Y3-F1
#
_cell.length_a   1.000
_cell.length_b   1.000
_cell.length_c   1.000
_cell.angle_alpha   90.00
_cell.angle_beta   90.00
_cell.angle_gamma   90.00
#
_symmetry.space_group_name_H-M   'P 1'
#
loop_
_entity.id
_entity.type
_entity.pdbx_description
1 polymer ?
#
loop_
_entity_poly.entity_id
_entity_poly.type
_entity_poly.pdbx_seq_one_letter_code
_entity_poly.pdbx_strand_id
1 'polypeptide(L)'
;MPPFDDTNADIVLRSCDQVNFFVYKNILLIASSVFKDMFSLPQPTVAPDSSPVKSEPISQPITEVAEDAKTLDFILRCVYPVEEPELQQSDIYLVLEAGRKYDIKGAVKAAEAAMLALMDKNALAAFALAVQFQMEHICAIGARRLLKQELMEIRSSSSSEVSYISARPIRKLLQYHGVALKGRSWGPCCQKDERSDWFAHQDVWDHLKEAEETLPLCPHSEAMLSPWWPIDVSCESRSSDSRG
;
A
#
# COMPACT_ATOMS: atom_id res chain seq x y z
N MET A 1 3.44 -17.59 23.31
CA MET A 1 4.38 -18.02 22.27
C MET A 1 3.83 -17.54 20.94
N PRO A 2 4.68 -17.05 20.02
CA PRO A 2 4.27 -16.84 18.63
C PRO A 2 3.81 -18.18 18.04
N PRO A 3 2.80 -18.22 17.15
CA PRO A 3 2.13 -19.47 16.76
C PRO A 3 2.91 -20.36 15.77
N PHE A 4 4.08 -19.93 15.29
CA PHE A 4 4.82 -20.59 14.20
C PHE A 4 6.24 -21.02 14.63
N ASP A 5 6.34 -21.69 15.78
CA ASP A 5 7.60 -22.17 16.39
C ASP A 5 7.65 -23.70 16.60
N ASP A 6 6.75 -24.46 15.94
CA ASP A 6 6.69 -25.91 16.06
C ASP A 6 7.83 -26.61 15.29
N THR A 7 8.72 -27.27 16.03
CA THR A 7 9.87 -27.99 15.45
C THR A 7 9.47 -29.21 14.61
N ASN A 8 8.21 -29.67 14.69
CA ASN A 8 7.69 -30.75 13.83
C ASN A 8 7.18 -30.26 12.47
N ALA A 9 7.21 -28.95 12.21
CA ALA A 9 6.90 -28.39 10.91
C ALA A 9 7.78 -29.00 9.81
N ASP A 10 7.24 -29.12 8.59
CA ASP A 10 7.91 -29.75 7.44
C ASP A 10 8.58 -28.73 6.51
N ILE A 11 8.38 -27.43 6.75
CA ILE A 11 9.02 -26.33 6.01
C ILE A 11 9.18 -25.09 6.90
N VAL A 12 10.20 -24.29 6.59
CA VAL A 12 10.40 -22.97 7.18
C VAL A 12 10.23 -21.91 6.12
N LEU A 13 9.30 -20.97 6.34
CA LEU A 13 9.28 -19.72 5.59
C LEU A 13 10.15 -18.70 6.31
N ARG A 14 11.06 -18.05 5.59
CA ARG A 14 11.92 -17.00 6.15
C ARG A 14 11.56 -15.66 5.54
N SER A 15 11.17 -14.72 6.38
CA SER A 15 10.86 -13.34 5.98
C SER A 15 12.12 -12.58 5.54
N CYS A 16 11.93 -11.43 4.87
CA CYS A 16 13.05 -10.63 4.38
C CYS A 16 13.91 -10.04 5.53
N ASP A 17 13.32 -9.80 6.69
CA ASP A 17 13.95 -9.41 7.95
C ASP A 17 14.48 -10.61 8.78
N GLN A 18 14.66 -11.77 8.13
CA GLN A 18 15.34 -12.97 8.65
C GLN A 18 14.64 -13.65 9.83
N VAL A 19 13.32 -13.50 9.95
CA VAL A 19 12.51 -14.23 10.93
C VAL A 19 12.02 -15.54 10.31
N ASN A 20 12.21 -16.64 11.04
CA ASN A 20 11.82 -17.97 10.62
C ASN A 20 10.43 -18.34 11.15
N PHE A 21 9.58 -18.82 10.25
CA PHE A 21 8.22 -19.30 10.53
C PHE A 21 8.17 -20.79 10.23
N PHE A 22 8.02 -21.59 11.28
CA PHE A 22 7.87 -23.04 11.19
C PHE A 22 6.41 -23.36 10.87
N VAL A 23 6.15 -23.84 9.66
CA VAL A 23 4.79 -24.01 9.13
C VAL A 23 4.64 -25.35 8.43
N TYR A 24 3.40 -25.80 8.32
CA TYR A 24 3.04 -27.03 7.61
C TYR A 24 2.68 -26.74 6.15
N LYS A 25 3.40 -27.40 5.25
CA LYS A 25 3.26 -27.28 3.79
C LYS A 25 1.84 -27.58 3.34
N ASN A 26 1.21 -28.62 3.87
CA ASN A 26 -0.15 -29.01 3.51
C ASN A 26 -1.19 -27.89 3.69
N ILE A 27 -1.11 -27.10 4.76
CA ILE A 27 -2.00 -25.96 5.03
C ILE A 27 -1.79 -24.88 3.96
N LEU A 28 -0.53 -24.55 3.65
CA LEU A 28 -0.20 -23.58 2.60
C LEU A 28 -0.69 -24.03 1.22
N LEU A 29 -0.53 -25.32 0.88
CA LEU A 29 -1.00 -25.90 -0.39
C LEU A 29 -2.52 -25.81 -0.55
N ILE A 30 -3.28 -25.96 0.55
CA ILE A 30 -4.75 -25.86 0.56
C ILE A 30 -5.18 -24.41 0.44
N ALA A 31 -4.50 -23.52 1.18
CA ALA A 31 -4.92 -22.13 1.30
C ALA A 31 -4.50 -21.24 0.12
N SER A 32 -3.44 -21.61 -0.60
CA SER A 32 -2.82 -20.79 -1.65
C SER A 32 -2.43 -21.62 -2.85
N SER A 33 -3.00 -21.28 -4.00
CA SER A 33 -2.58 -21.81 -5.31
C SER A 33 -1.13 -21.44 -5.63
N VAL A 34 -0.68 -20.27 -5.21
CA VAL A 34 0.67 -19.76 -5.45
C VAL A 34 1.72 -20.55 -4.67
N PHE A 35 1.47 -20.85 -3.39
CA PHE A 35 2.36 -21.74 -2.63
C PHE A 35 2.38 -23.15 -3.21
N LYS A 36 1.24 -23.64 -3.72
CA LYS A 36 1.17 -24.92 -4.42
C LYS A 36 2.08 -24.97 -5.64
N ASP A 37 2.05 -23.94 -6.48
CA ASP A 37 2.90 -23.87 -7.65
C ASP A 37 4.37 -23.68 -7.25
N MET A 38 4.65 -22.76 -6.31
CA MET A 38 5.99 -22.49 -5.80
C MET A 38 6.69 -23.75 -5.28
N PHE A 39 5.97 -24.60 -4.54
CA PHE A 39 6.52 -25.83 -3.97
C PHE A 39 6.57 -27.01 -4.94
N SER A 40 5.96 -26.89 -6.12
CA SER A 40 6.00 -27.90 -7.18
C SER A 40 7.21 -27.70 -8.10
N LEU A 41 7.83 -26.52 -8.08
CA LEU A 41 9.02 -26.22 -8.86
C LEU A 41 10.25 -26.91 -8.26
N PRO A 42 11.18 -27.42 -9.10
CA PRO A 42 12.48 -27.88 -8.61
C PRO A 42 13.22 -26.72 -7.95
N GLN A 43 13.46 -26.80 -6.64
CA GLN A 43 14.31 -25.80 -5.99
C GLN A 43 15.76 -25.99 -6.45
N PRO A 44 16.51 -24.90 -6.71
CA PRO A 44 17.94 -25.01 -6.94
C PRO A 44 18.56 -25.63 -5.69
N THR A 45 19.23 -26.79 -5.85
CA THR A 45 20.05 -27.38 -4.79
C THR A 45 21.18 -26.41 -4.47
N VAL A 46 21.01 -25.62 -3.41
CA VAL A 46 22.11 -24.91 -2.78
C VAL A 46 22.97 -25.99 -2.12
N ALA A 47 24.17 -26.22 -2.66
CA ALA A 47 25.17 -27.06 -2.01
C ALA A 47 25.41 -26.51 -0.59
N PRO A 48 25.72 -27.36 0.40
CA PRO A 48 25.91 -26.89 1.77
C PRO A 48 27.17 -26.03 1.83
N ASP A 49 26.99 -24.71 1.77
CA ASP A 49 28.04 -23.76 2.05
C ASP A 49 28.41 -23.88 3.53
N SER A 50 29.62 -24.40 3.75
CA SER A 50 30.29 -24.50 5.02
C SER A 50 30.49 -23.11 5.63
N SER A 51 29.55 -22.67 6.47
CA SER A 51 29.79 -21.59 7.44
C SER A 51 29.28 -22.02 8.82
N PRO A 52 30.11 -21.99 9.88
CA PRO A 52 29.71 -22.45 11.21
C PRO A 52 29.08 -21.27 11.96
N VAL A 53 27.78 -21.05 11.79
CA VAL A 53 27.01 -20.19 12.70
C VAL A 53 26.28 -21.09 13.70
N LYS A 54 26.55 -20.84 14.99
CA LYS A 54 26.09 -21.60 16.16
C LYS A 54 24.59 -21.41 16.42
N SER A 55 23.76 -22.02 15.58
CA SER A 55 22.37 -22.32 15.88
C SER A 55 22.12 -23.76 15.44
N GLU A 56 21.33 -24.51 16.22
CA GLU A 56 20.84 -25.85 15.84
C GLU A 56 20.53 -25.86 14.33
N PRO A 57 21.13 -26.76 13.54
CA PRO A 57 20.91 -26.75 12.10
C PRO A 57 19.42 -26.98 11.84
N ILE A 58 18.76 -25.98 11.25
CA ILE A 58 17.38 -26.11 10.80
C ILE A 58 17.36 -27.27 9.81
N SER A 59 16.73 -28.37 10.20
CA SER A 59 16.70 -29.61 9.42
C SER A 59 15.73 -29.54 8.24
N GLN A 60 14.77 -28.62 8.33
CA GLN A 60 13.71 -28.38 7.36
C GLN A 60 14.20 -27.56 6.17
N PRO A 61 13.63 -27.74 4.98
CA PRO A 61 13.87 -26.84 3.85
C PRO A 61 13.41 -25.41 4.19
N ILE A 62 14.25 -24.43 3.87
CA ILE A 62 13.97 -23.01 4.07
C ILE A 62 13.55 -22.39 2.73
N THR A 63 12.40 -21.72 2.70
CA THR A 63 11.96 -20.91 1.56
C THR A 63 11.94 -19.45 1.96
N GLU A 64 12.75 -18.62 1.29
CA GLU A 64 12.77 -17.18 1.51
C GLU A 64 11.58 -16.50 0.83
N VAL A 65 10.98 -15.52 1.51
CA VAL A 65 9.89 -14.69 0.99
C VAL A 65 10.24 -13.20 1.13
N ALA A 66 9.55 -12.34 0.37
CA ALA A 66 9.89 -10.92 0.29
C ALA A 66 9.25 -10.08 1.42
N GLU A 67 8.25 -10.64 2.07
CA GLU A 67 7.43 -10.04 3.11
C GLU A 67 8.23 -9.96 4.41
N ASP A 68 8.04 -8.86 5.14
CA ASP A 68 8.53 -8.75 6.51
C ASP A 68 7.79 -9.70 7.45
N ALA A 69 8.36 -9.93 8.63
CA ALA A 69 7.82 -10.85 9.62
C ALA A 69 6.38 -10.51 10.03
N LYS A 70 6.02 -9.23 10.11
CA LYS A 70 4.69 -8.79 10.55
C LYS A 70 3.63 -9.10 9.51
N THR A 71 3.91 -8.79 8.25
CA THR A 71 3.05 -9.08 7.11
C THR A 71 2.89 -10.59 6.92
N LEU A 72 3.99 -11.33 7.02
CA LEU A 72 4.00 -12.79 6.90
C LEU A 72 3.22 -13.46 8.05
N ASP A 73 3.42 -13.05 9.30
CA ASP A 73 2.65 -13.53 10.46
C ASP A 73 1.15 -13.34 10.24
N PHE A 74 0.74 -12.15 9.77
CA PHE A 74 -0.66 -11.84 9.52
C PHE A 74 -1.29 -12.79 8.49
N ILE A 75 -0.68 -12.92 7.30
CA ILE A 75 -1.25 -13.75 6.23
C ILE A 75 -1.25 -15.24 6.59
N LEU A 76 -0.29 -15.70 7.39
CA LEU A 76 -0.27 -17.07 7.90
C LEU A 76 -1.41 -17.29 8.90
N ARG A 77 -1.66 -16.35 9.81
CA ARG A 77 -2.80 -16.44 10.73
C ARG A 77 -4.15 -16.46 10.03
N CYS A 78 -4.26 -15.88 8.83
CA CYS A 78 -5.48 -15.99 8.01
C CYS A 78 -5.74 -17.40 7.45
N VAL A 79 -4.77 -18.32 7.51
CA VAL A 79 -4.91 -19.69 6.96
C VAL A 79 -4.71 -20.77 8.01
N TYR A 80 -4.18 -20.42 9.18
CA TYR A 80 -4.08 -21.30 10.34
C TYR A 80 -5.25 -21.09 11.29
N PRO A 81 -5.71 -22.14 11.99
CA PRO A 81 -6.79 -22.04 12.99
C PRO A 81 -6.28 -21.41 14.30
N VAL A 82 -5.79 -20.18 14.22
CA VAL A 82 -5.24 -19.39 15.32
C VAL A 82 -5.95 -18.05 15.39
N GLU A 83 -5.66 -17.27 16.44
CA GLU A 83 -6.27 -15.96 16.62
C GLU A 83 -5.88 -15.00 15.48
N GLU A 84 -6.90 -14.44 14.83
CA GLU A 84 -6.75 -13.40 13.82
C GLU A 84 -6.35 -12.08 14.49
N PRO A 85 -5.22 -11.47 14.10
CA PRO A 85 -4.76 -10.23 14.71
C PRO A 85 -5.50 -9.02 14.15
N GLU A 86 -5.58 -7.94 14.92
CA GLU A 86 -6.16 -6.68 14.43
C GLU A 86 -5.20 -5.98 13.45
N LEU A 87 -5.68 -5.70 12.23
CA LEU A 87 -4.89 -5.06 11.20
C LEU A 87 -4.84 -3.55 11.39
N GLN A 88 -3.64 -2.99 11.55
CA GLN A 88 -3.45 -1.54 11.69
C GLN A 88 -3.41 -0.88 10.31
N GLN A 89 -3.75 0.42 10.26
CA GLN A 89 -3.77 1.21 9.03
C GLN A 89 -2.48 1.07 8.20
N SER A 90 -1.32 1.16 8.85
CA SER A 90 0.00 1.09 8.19
C SER A 90 0.26 -0.25 7.49
N ASP A 91 -0.42 -1.31 7.92
CA ASP A 91 -0.15 -2.67 7.49
C ASP A 91 -1.11 -3.10 6.38
N ILE A 92 -2.22 -2.38 6.20
CA ILE A 92 -3.28 -2.74 5.23
C ILE A 92 -2.70 -2.90 3.82
N TYR A 93 -1.83 -1.97 3.40
CA TYR A 93 -1.22 -2.02 2.07
C TYR A 93 -0.44 -3.33 1.88
N LEU A 94 0.49 -3.64 2.79
CA LEU A 94 1.38 -4.78 2.68
C LEU A 94 0.62 -6.11 2.79
N VAL A 95 -0.36 -6.19 3.70
CA VAL A 95 -1.19 -7.39 3.85
C VAL A 95 -2.09 -7.62 2.65
N LEU A 96 -2.67 -6.57 2.07
CA LEU A 96 -3.49 -6.71 0.86
C LEU A 96 -2.64 -7.08 -0.36
N GLU A 97 -1.44 -6.50 -0.49
CA GLU A 97 -0.47 -6.87 -1.52
C GLU A 97 -0.04 -8.34 -1.40
N ALA A 98 0.37 -8.78 -0.21
CA ALA A 98 0.75 -10.16 0.06
C ALA A 98 -0.43 -11.13 -0.11
N GLY A 99 -1.62 -10.74 0.37
CA GLY A 99 -2.85 -11.53 0.20
C GLY A 99 -3.21 -11.77 -1.27
N ARG A 100 -3.04 -10.77 -2.14
CA ARG A 100 -3.21 -10.93 -3.59
C ARG A 100 -2.07 -11.73 -4.22
N LYS A 101 -0.82 -11.45 -3.83
CA LYS A 101 0.38 -12.14 -4.32
C LYS A 101 0.33 -13.64 -4.06
N TYR A 102 -0.14 -14.05 -2.88
CA TYR A 102 -0.25 -15.45 -2.48
C TYR A 102 -1.64 -16.05 -2.68
N ASP A 103 -2.60 -15.34 -3.27
CA ASP A 103 -3.98 -15.81 -3.43
C ASP A 103 -4.63 -16.27 -2.09
N ILE A 104 -4.30 -15.57 -0.99
CA ILE A 104 -4.85 -15.84 0.35
C ILE A 104 -6.10 -14.97 0.54
N LYS A 105 -7.26 -15.54 0.22
CA LYS A 105 -8.56 -14.84 0.29
C LYS A 105 -8.90 -14.32 1.69
N GLY A 106 -8.47 -15.01 2.75
CA GLY A 106 -8.66 -14.58 4.13
C GLY A 106 -7.99 -13.24 4.41
N ALA A 107 -6.73 -13.08 3.98
CA ALA A 107 -5.96 -11.85 4.13
C ALA A 107 -6.58 -10.68 3.34
N VAL A 108 -7.03 -10.93 2.10
CA VAL A 108 -7.73 -9.91 1.29
C VAL A 108 -9.00 -9.44 1.99
N LYS A 109 -9.83 -10.35 2.50
CA LYS A 109 -11.06 -10.00 3.23
C LYS A 109 -10.78 -9.25 4.53
N ALA A 110 -9.74 -9.65 5.26
CA ALA A 110 -9.34 -8.96 6.49
C ALA A 110 -8.90 -7.52 6.18
N ALA A 111 -8.11 -7.33 5.12
CA ALA A 111 -7.72 -6.00 4.66
C ALA A 111 -8.92 -5.16 4.18
N GLU A 112 -9.86 -5.74 3.43
CA GLU A 112 -11.11 -5.07 3.05
C GLU A 112 -11.92 -4.59 4.27
N ALA A 113 -12.08 -5.46 5.28
CA ALA A 113 -12.77 -5.12 6.51
C ALA A 113 -12.06 -3.99 7.27
N ALA A 114 -10.74 -4.04 7.36
CA ALA A 114 -9.93 -2.98 7.96
C ALA A 114 -10.04 -1.66 7.20
N MET A 115 -10.06 -1.69 5.87
CA MET A 115 -10.28 -0.50 5.03
C MET A 115 -11.66 0.12 5.26
N LEU A 116 -12.70 -0.71 5.38
CA LEU A 116 -14.05 -0.22 5.69
C LEU A 116 -14.13 0.39 7.09
N ALA A 117 -13.50 -0.23 8.09
CA ALA A 117 -13.40 0.33 9.44
C ALA A 117 -12.57 1.63 9.47
N LEU A 118 -11.56 1.73 8.61
CA LEU A 118 -10.74 2.93 8.46
C LEU A 118 -11.54 4.11 7.88
N MET A 119 -12.62 3.88 7.14
CA MET A 119 -13.42 4.96 6.53
C MET A 119 -13.95 5.99 7.53
N ASP A 120 -14.20 5.59 8.78
CA ASP A 120 -14.69 6.51 9.80
C ASP A 120 -13.58 7.33 10.47
N LYS A 121 -12.35 6.83 10.42
CA LYS A 121 -11.16 7.49 11.01
C LYS A 121 -10.40 8.32 9.97
N ASN A 122 -10.18 7.74 8.80
CA ASN A 122 -9.42 8.33 7.70
C ASN A 122 -9.96 7.84 6.33
N ALA A 123 -11.06 8.45 5.89
CA ALA A 123 -11.70 8.12 4.61
C ALA A 123 -10.77 8.34 3.41
N LEU A 124 -9.84 9.31 3.49
CA LEU A 124 -8.91 9.61 2.41
C LEU A 124 -7.88 8.50 2.22
N ALA A 125 -7.29 8.00 3.31
CA ALA A 125 -6.37 6.88 3.27
C ALA A 125 -7.04 5.61 2.72
N ALA A 126 -8.23 5.29 3.24
CA ALA A 126 -8.99 4.12 2.79
C ALA A 126 -9.42 4.22 1.32
N PHE A 127 -9.80 5.42 0.86
CA PHE A 127 -10.07 5.69 -0.55
C PHE A 127 -8.82 5.52 -1.43
N ALA A 128 -7.67 6.04 -1.00
CA ALA A 128 -6.42 5.92 -1.74
C ALA A 128 -5.98 4.47 -1.89
N LEU A 129 -6.07 3.68 -0.82
CA LEU A 129 -5.84 2.22 -0.86
C LEU A 129 -6.82 1.53 -1.80
N ALA A 130 -8.11 1.86 -1.74
CA ALA A 130 -9.11 1.26 -2.62
C ALA A 130 -8.82 1.55 -4.10
N VAL A 131 -8.38 2.76 -4.42
CA VAL A 131 -7.98 3.14 -5.78
C VAL A 131 -6.75 2.35 -6.23
N GLN A 132 -5.73 2.26 -5.36
CA GLN A 132 -4.49 1.55 -5.65
C GLN A 132 -4.73 0.06 -5.97
N PHE A 133 -5.60 -0.58 -5.19
CA PHE A 133 -5.95 -1.99 -5.39
C PHE A 133 -7.14 -2.22 -6.34
N GLN A 134 -7.66 -1.16 -6.96
CA GLN A 134 -8.76 -1.19 -7.96
C GLN A 134 -10.07 -1.77 -7.39
N MET A 135 -10.40 -1.43 -6.15
CA MET A 135 -11.57 -1.94 -5.42
C MET A 135 -12.75 -0.97 -5.56
N GLU A 136 -13.40 -0.98 -6.72
CA GLU A 136 -14.42 0.02 -7.10
C GLU A 136 -15.54 0.19 -6.07
N HIS A 137 -15.98 -0.90 -5.44
CA HIS A 137 -17.04 -0.85 -4.43
C HIS A 137 -16.60 -0.06 -3.18
N ILE A 138 -15.37 -0.24 -2.71
CA ILE A 138 -14.79 0.52 -1.59
C ILE A 138 -14.49 1.96 -2.02
N CYS A 139 -13.98 2.17 -3.25
CA CYS A 139 -13.79 3.51 -3.81
C CYS A 139 -15.08 4.34 -3.79
N ALA A 140 -16.20 3.73 -4.19
CA ALA A 140 -17.50 4.41 -4.21
C ALA A 140 -17.98 4.75 -2.79
N ILE A 141 -17.75 3.87 -1.81
CA ILE A 141 -18.07 4.13 -0.40
C ILE A 141 -17.19 5.28 0.13
N GLY A 142 -15.88 5.20 -0.08
CA GLY A 142 -14.92 6.22 0.35
C GLY A 142 -15.20 7.58 -0.26
N ALA A 143 -15.47 7.64 -1.57
CA ALA A 143 -15.84 8.88 -2.25
C ALA A 143 -17.11 9.51 -1.65
N ARG A 144 -18.15 8.72 -1.37
CA ARG A 144 -19.38 9.19 -0.70
C ARG A 144 -19.13 9.65 0.74
N ARG A 145 -18.20 9.02 1.45
CA ARG A 145 -17.83 9.41 2.82
C ARG A 145 -17.09 10.75 2.81
N LEU A 146 -16.14 10.91 1.89
CA LEU A 146 -15.37 12.15 1.67
C LEU A 146 -16.27 13.32 1.26
N LEU A 147 -17.37 13.09 0.53
CA LEU A 147 -18.36 14.16 0.27
C LEU A 147 -18.98 14.78 1.52
N LYS A 148 -18.99 14.05 2.65
CA LYS A 148 -19.55 14.54 3.91
C LYS A 148 -18.54 15.35 4.72
N GLN A 149 -17.27 15.35 4.32
CA GLN A 149 -16.20 16.12 4.96
C GLN A 149 -16.00 17.45 4.23
N GLU A 150 -15.54 18.46 4.96
CA GLU A 150 -15.22 19.75 4.35
C GLU A 150 -13.97 19.61 3.48
N LEU A 151 -13.92 20.33 2.36
CA LEU A 151 -12.81 20.23 1.42
C LEU A 151 -11.47 20.62 2.06
N MET A 152 -11.49 21.56 3.02
CA MET A 152 -10.29 21.95 3.77
C MET A 152 -9.80 20.84 4.71
N GLU A 153 -10.70 20.08 5.33
CA GLU A 153 -10.34 18.90 6.13
C GLU A 153 -9.67 17.83 5.26
N ILE A 154 -10.20 17.58 4.06
CA ILE A 154 -9.60 16.62 3.11
C ILE A 154 -8.21 17.08 2.67
N ARG A 155 -8.02 18.37 2.39
CA ARG A 155 -6.72 18.93 1.96
C ARG A 155 -5.67 18.95 3.08
N SER A 156 -6.10 19.17 4.32
CA SER A 156 -5.22 19.18 5.49
C SER A 156 -4.93 17.77 6.02
N SER A 157 -5.75 16.78 5.64
CA SER A 157 -5.51 15.37 5.95
C SER A 157 -4.24 14.89 5.25
N SER A 158 -3.16 14.73 6.00
CA SER A 158 -1.98 14.01 5.53
C SER A 158 -2.22 12.52 5.68
N SER A 159 -2.18 11.80 4.57
CA SER A 159 -2.22 10.34 4.54
C SER A 159 -1.11 9.85 3.63
N SER A 160 -0.22 9.02 4.18
CA SER A 160 0.87 8.41 3.42
C SER A 160 0.35 7.60 2.23
N GLU A 161 -0.86 7.06 2.33
CA GLU A 161 -1.50 6.23 1.32
C GLU A 161 -1.82 6.98 0.03
N VAL A 162 -1.96 8.30 0.08
CA VAL A 162 -2.18 9.12 -1.14
C VAL A 162 -0.94 9.10 -2.04
N SER A 163 0.25 8.84 -1.49
CA SER A 163 1.48 8.70 -2.30
C SER A 163 1.45 7.47 -3.22
N TYR A 164 0.62 6.47 -2.92
CA TYR A 164 0.49 5.27 -3.74
C TYR A 164 -0.28 5.51 -5.05
N ILE A 165 -1.05 6.60 -5.14
CA ILE A 165 -1.92 6.87 -6.28
C ILE A 165 -1.47 8.11 -7.05
N SER A 166 -1.71 8.11 -8.36
CA SER A 166 -1.48 9.30 -9.19
C SER A 166 -2.42 10.46 -8.78
N ALA A 167 -2.13 11.68 -9.25
CA ALA A 167 -3.00 12.83 -8.99
C ALA A 167 -4.41 12.71 -9.64
N ARG A 168 -4.60 11.81 -10.61
CA ARG A 168 -5.86 11.74 -11.40
C ARG A 168 -7.09 11.34 -10.56
N PRO A 169 -7.08 10.30 -9.72
CA PRO A 169 -8.21 9.92 -8.88
C PRO A 169 -8.55 10.99 -7.85
N ILE A 170 -7.54 11.63 -7.25
CA ILE A 170 -7.75 12.77 -6.34
C ILE A 170 -8.42 13.94 -7.07
N ARG A 171 -7.94 14.29 -8.27
CA ARG A 171 -8.57 15.33 -9.08
C ARG A 171 -10.04 15.02 -9.39
N LYS A 172 -10.35 13.77 -9.75
CA LYS A 172 -11.74 13.32 -9.99
C LYS A 172 -12.58 13.40 -8.72
N LEU A 173 -12.03 13.03 -7.56
CA LEU A 173 -12.70 13.14 -6.27
C LEU A 173 -13.04 14.60 -5.95
N LEU A 174 -12.10 15.53 -6.15
CA LEU A 174 -12.34 16.96 -5.93
C LEU A 174 -13.41 17.53 -6.87
N GLN A 175 -13.39 17.12 -8.15
CA GLN A 175 -14.46 17.46 -9.10
C GLN A 175 -15.82 16.92 -8.65
N TYR A 176 -15.85 15.66 -8.20
CA TYR A 176 -17.05 15.02 -7.64
C TYR A 176 -17.57 15.77 -6.40
N HIS A 177 -16.66 16.20 -5.51
CA HIS A 177 -16.97 17.04 -4.35
C HIS A 177 -17.60 18.37 -4.76
N GLY A 178 -16.97 19.08 -5.70
CA GLY A 178 -17.47 20.37 -6.17
C GLY A 178 -18.84 20.30 -6.87
N VAL A 179 -19.07 19.28 -7.72
CA VAL A 179 -20.36 19.08 -8.39
C VAL A 179 -21.46 18.70 -7.39
N ALA A 180 -21.16 17.81 -6.44
CA ALA A 180 -22.12 17.42 -5.40
C ALA A 180 -22.53 18.59 -4.50
N LEU A 181 -21.63 19.57 -4.30
CA LEU A 181 -21.92 20.81 -3.58
C LEU A 181 -22.62 21.88 -4.44
N LYS A 182 -22.49 21.88 -5.76
CA LYS A 182 -23.30 22.77 -6.63
C LYS A 182 -24.81 22.51 -6.47
N GLY A 183 -25.19 21.26 -6.16
CA GLY A 183 -26.57 20.90 -5.77
C GLY A 183 -26.95 21.28 -4.32
N ARG A 184 -26.00 21.77 -3.52
CA ARG A 184 -26.14 22.19 -2.12
C ARG A 184 -25.49 23.57 -1.94
N SER A 185 -25.92 24.59 -2.70
CA SER A 185 -25.53 26.01 -2.56
C SER A 185 -24.13 26.27 -1.93
N TRP A 186 -23.10 26.41 -2.76
CA TRP A 186 -21.80 26.90 -2.29
C TRP A 186 -22.00 28.23 -1.54
N GLY A 187 -21.43 28.32 -0.34
CA GLY A 187 -21.34 29.59 0.39
C GLY A 187 -20.44 30.61 -0.34
N PRO A 188 -20.41 31.88 0.11
CA PRO A 188 -19.87 33.04 -0.64
C PRO A 188 -18.39 33.01 -1.05
N CYS A 189 -17.60 32.01 -0.62
CA CYS A 189 -16.14 32.08 -0.67
C CYS A 189 -15.49 31.47 -1.93
N CYS A 190 -16.25 30.92 -2.87
CA CYS A 190 -15.69 30.21 -4.01
C CYS A 190 -16.11 30.85 -5.32
N GLN A 191 -15.12 31.28 -6.09
CA GLN A 191 -15.32 31.97 -7.36
C GLN A 191 -15.19 30.98 -8.52
N LYS A 192 -16.06 31.15 -9.51
CA LYS A 192 -15.97 30.45 -10.79
C LYS A 192 -14.86 31.07 -11.61
N ASP A 193 -14.01 30.26 -12.22
CA ASP A 193 -13.09 30.76 -13.22
C ASP A 193 -13.84 31.17 -14.49
N GLU A 194 -13.50 32.32 -15.06
CA GLU A 194 -14.12 32.82 -16.29
C GLU A 194 -13.67 31.99 -17.51
N ARG A 195 -12.51 31.33 -17.43
CA ARG A 195 -11.91 30.55 -18.52
C ARG A 195 -12.17 29.05 -18.44
N SER A 196 -12.58 28.54 -17.28
CA SER A 196 -12.85 27.12 -17.08
C SER A 196 -14.07 26.90 -16.17
N ASP A 197 -14.77 25.77 -16.33
CA ASP A 197 -15.92 25.43 -15.47
C ASP A 197 -15.53 25.02 -14.03
N TRP A 198 -14.31 25.37 -13.61
CA TRP A 198 -13.77 25.10 -12.29
C TRP A 198 -14.18 26.17 -11.29
N PHE A 199 -14.28 25.72 -10.04
CA PHE A 199 -14.61 26.54 -8.88
C PHE A 199 -13.54 26.28 -7.85
N ALA A 200 -12.92 27.35 -7.34
CA ALA A 200 -11.93 27.28 -6.28
C ALA A 200 -12.07 28.48 -5.33
N HIS A 201 -11.45 28.37 -4.16
CA HIS A 201 -11.28 29.49 -3.24
C HIS A 201 -10.37 30.55 -3.86
N GLN A 202 -10.54 31.82 -3.51
CA GLN A 202 -9.76 32.93 -4.08
C GLN A 202 -8.25 32.70 -3.97
N ASP A 203 -7.75 32.22 -2.83
CA ASP A 203 -6.33 31.94 -2.62
C ASP A 203 -5.75 30.92 -3.61
N VAL A 204 -6.57 29.96 -4.08
CA VAL A 204 -6.15 28.99 -5.09
C VAL A 204 -6.05 29.65 -6.45
N TRP A 205 -6.98 30.54 -6.78
CA TRP A 205 -6.91 31.34 -8.01
C TRP A 205 -5.73 32.30 -8.01
N ASP A 206 -5.46 32.94 -6.87
CA ASP A 206 -4.32 33.85 -6.73
C ASP A 206 -3.00 33.09 -6.87
N HIS A 207 -2.87 31.91 -6.26
CA HIS A 207 -1.70 31.06 -6.43
C HIS A 207 -1.53 30.54 -7.86
N LEU A 208 -2.62 30.17 -8.54
CA LEU A 208 -2.56 29.73 -9.94
C LEU A 208 -2.19 30.88 -10.89
N LYS A 209 -2.68 32.10 -10.64
CA LYS A 209 -2.26 33.30 -11.38
C LYS A 209 -0.80 33.61 -11.14
N GLU A 210 -0.36 33.58 -9.89
CA GLU A 210 1.05 33.78 -9.53
C GLU A 210 1.94 32.72 -10.21
N ALA A 211 1.50 31.46 -10.25
CA ALA A 211 2.17 30.40 -10.98
C ALA A 211 2.19 30.66 -12.50
N GLU A 212 1.08 31.10 -13.11
CA GLU A 212 0.99 31.47 -14.52
C GLU A 212 1.87 32.66 -14.89
N GLU A 213 2.01 33.64 -14.00
CA GLU A 213 2.87 34.81 -14.16
C GLU A 213 4.36 34.51 -13.94
N THR A 214 4.68 33.50 -13.13
CA THR A 214 6.06 33.07 -12.84
C THR A 214 6.59 32.00 -13.79
N LEU A 215 5.71 31.21 -14.41
CA LEU A 215 6.02 30.22 -15.44
C LEU A 215 6.90 30.75 -16.61
N PRO A 216 6.70 31.98 -17.15
CA PRO A 216 7.55 32.57 -18.18
C PRO A 216 8.93 32.98 -17.69
N LEU A 217 9.11 33.15 -16.37
CA LEU A 217 10.36 33.57 -15.73
C LEU A 217 11.20 32.38 -15.24
N CYS A 218 10.64 31.17 -15.26
CA CYS A 218 11.36 29.95 -14.91
C CYS A 218 12.28 29.50 -16.07
N PRO A 219 13.61 29.39 -15.87
CA PRO A 219 14.57 29.00 -16.91
C PRO A 219 14.49 27.52 -17.34
N HIS A 220 13.39 26.82 -17.04
CA HIS A 220 13.19 25.40 -17.34
C HIS A 220 12.03 25.10 -18.30
N SER A 221 11.31 26.12 -18.80
CA SER A 221 10.20 25.90 -19.73
C SER A 221 10.65 25.40 -21.12
N GLU A 222 11.91 25.61 -21.53
CA GLU A 222 12.47 25.02 -22.75
C GLU A 222 12.82 23.51 -22.61
N ALA A 223 12.90 22.96 -21.39
CA ALA A 223 13.34 21.58 -21.18
C ALA A 223 12.22 20.53 -21.21
N MET A 224 10.95 20.92 -21.39
CA MET A 224 9.82 19.97 -21.42
C MET A 224 9.50 19.39 -22.82
N LEU A 225 10.27 19.73 -23.86
CA LEU A 225 10.02 19.28 -25.25
C LEU A 225 11.10 18.35 -25.83
N SER A 226 11.90 17.66 -25.02
CA SER A 226 12.84 16.63 -25.51
C SER A 226 12.58 15.24 -24.92
N PRO A 227 12.75 14.15 -25.71
CA PRO A 227 12.25 12.83 -25.34
C PRO A 227 13.22 12.05 -24.44
N TRP A 228 12.65 11.51 -23.36
CA TRP A 228 12.98 10.28 -22.63
C TRP A 228 14.30 9.54 -22.94
N TRP A 229 15.17 9.43 -21.91
CA TRP A 229 16.09 8.29 -21.70
C TRP A 229 16.14 7.94 -20.19
N PRO A 230 16.36 6.67 -19.79
CA PRO A 230 15.83 6.09 -18.56
C PRO A 230 16.76 6.26 -17.37
N ILE A 231 16.13 6.31 -16.20
CA ILE A 231 16.81 6.27 -14.91
C ILE A 231 17.18 4.83 -14.60
N ASP A 232 18.48 4.61 -14.45
CA ASP A 232 19.10 3.39 -13.96
C ASP A 232 18.68 3.15 -12.50
N VAL A 233 18.22 1.93 -12.22
CA VAL A 233 17.79 1.52 -10.88
C VAL A 233 18.93 0.71 -10.29
N SER A 234 19.81 1.38 -9.55
CA SER A 234 20.75 0.71 -8.66
C SER A 234 20.48 1.09 -7.21
N CYS A 235 20.30 0.04 -6.41
CA CYS A 235 19.91 0.02 -5.02
C CYS A 235 21.07 0.50 -4.14
N GLU A 236 20.90 1.62 -3.42
CA GLU A 236 21.85 1.99 -2.37
C GLU A 236 21.40 1.44 -1.02
N SER A 237 22.19 0.48 -0.55
CA SER A 237 22.17 -0.11 0.78
C SER A 237 22.45 0.94 1.85
N ARG A 238 21.54 1.08 2.83
CA ARG A 238 21.83 1.75 4.10
C ARG A 238 22.75 0.85 4.94
N SER A 239 24.05 1.15 4.97
CA SER A 239 24.91 0.75 6.08
C SER A 239 25.06 1.94 7.02
N SER A 240 24.44 1.83 8.18
CA SER A 240 24.83 2.52 9.40
C SER A 240 26.30 2.23 9.70
N ASP A 241 27.10 3.26 9.95
CA ASP A 241 28.31 3.06 10.75
C ASP A 241 28.50 4.16 11.79
N SER A 242 28.84 3.64 12.95
CA SER A 242 28.89 4.27 14.26
C SER A 242 30.30 4.78 14.57
N ARG A 243 30.34 5.86 15.37
CA ARG A 243 31.44 6.38 16.18
C ARG A 243 32.69 5.48 16.31
N GLY A 244 33.83 6.06 15.95
CA GLY A 244 35.19 5.74 16.40
C GLY A 244 36.09 6.93 16.14
#